data_AF-A0A1Y2T1Z1-F1
#
_entry.id   AF-A0A1Y2T1Z1-F1
#
_cell.length_a   1.000
_cell.length_b   1.000
_cell.length_c   1.000
_cell.angle_alpha   90.00
_cell.angle_beta   90.00
_cell.angle_gamma   90.00
#
_symmetry.space_group_name_H-M   'P 1'
#
loop_
_entity.id
_entity.type
_entity.pdbx_description
1 polymer ?
#
loop_
_entity_poly.entity_id
_entity_poly.type
_entity_poly.pdbx_seq_one_letter_code
_entity_poly.pdbx_strand_id
1 'polypeptide(L)'
;MGGEPGWEYHQVLSADLDNDGVEERVSVTTNAFWMEDRKEFGWDDGHPWHVYVEEPDGSRTYLFSDWVQLGKLDVILDREGPGVFIVYRRDGGMVIYRATYRGPGQFRTVLSYQIPLSYSATWANPDMFR
;
A
#
# COMPACT_ATOMS: atom_id res chain seq x y z
N MET A 1 -10.69 -3.47 -9.95
CA MET A 1 -9.86 -4.52 -9.30
C MET A 1 -8.45 -4.40 -9.85
N GLY A 2 -7.41 -4.77 -9.11
CA GLY A 2 -6.03 -4.68 -9.61
C GLY A 2 -5.83 -5.47 -10.91
N GLY A 3 -5.33 -4.80 -11.96
CA GLY A 3 -5.08 -5.37 -13.29
C GLY A 3 -6.05 -4.96 -14.42
N GLU A 4 -7.06 -4.14 -14.15
CA GLU A 4 -7.93 -3.53 -15.18
C GLU A 4 -7.27 -2.27 -15.79
N PRO A 5 -7.63 -1.86 -17.03
CA PRO A 5 -7.21 -0.57 -17.58
C PRO A 5 -7.48 0.57 -16.61
N GLY A 6 -6.46 1.41 -16.36
CA GLY A 6 -6.52 2.45 -15.32
C GLY A 6 -6.11 1.98 -13.92
N TRP A 7 -5.72 0.73 -13.70
CA TRP A 7 -5.09 0.23 -12.45
C TRP A 7 -3.63 -0.16 -12.69
N GLU A 8 -2.87 0.76 -13.26
CA GLU A 8 -1.51 0.50 -13.74
C GLU A 8 -0.47 0.65 -12.64
N TYR A 9 -0.79 1.39 -11.57
CA TYR A 9 0.04 1.38 -10.38
C TYR A 9 -0.12 0.06 -9.61
N HIS A 10 0.97 -0.69 -9.57
CA HIS A 10 1.06 -1.94 -8.83
C HIS A 10 2.47 -2.12 -8.27
N GLN A 11 2.55 -2.41 -6.98
CA GLN A 11 3.78 -2.84 -6.32
C GLN A 11 3.55 -4.20 -5.68
N VAL A 12 4.59 -5.03 -5.70
CA VAL A 12 4.54 -6.41 -5.23
C VAL A 12 5.70 -6.68 -4.28
N LEU A 13 5.39 -7.38 -3.20
CA LEU A 13 6.35 -7.95 -2.25
C LEU A 13 5.98 -9.42 -2.04
N SER A 14 6.96 -10.26 -1.73
CA SER A 14 6.73 -11.66 -1.36
C SER A 14 7.34 -11.94 0.02
N ALA A 15 6.63 -12.68 0.85
CA ALA A 15 7.08 -13.14 2.16
C ALA A 15 6.18 -14.25 2.68
N ASP A 16 6.72 -15.12 3.54
CA ASP A 16 5.94 -16.06 4.35
C ASP A 16 5.29 -15.28 5.52
N LEU A 17 4.03 -14.91 5.35
CA LEU A 17 3.26 -14.05 6.25
C LEU A 17 2.42 -14.81 7.26
N ASP A 18 2.26 -16.13 7.13
CA ASP A 18 1.55 -16.94 8.13
C ASP A 18 2.42 -18.03 8.78
N ASN A 19 3.69 -18.15 8.35
CA ASN A 19 4.70 -19.11 8.79
C ASN A 19 4.37 -20.56 8.44
N ASP A 20 3.69 -20.80 7.32
CA ASP A 20 3.47 -22.15 6.80
C ASP A 20 4.63 -22.68 5.93
N GLY A 21 5.62 -21.82 5.63
CA GLY A 21 6.80 -22.14 4.83
C GLY A 21 6.64 -21.89 3.33
N VAL A 22 5.50 -21.34 2.90
CA VAL A 22 5.23 -20.85 1.55
C VAL A 22 5.32 -19.31 1.57
N GLU A 23 5.72 -18.71 0.45
CA GLU A 23 5.68 -17.24 0.34
C GLU A 23 4.34 -16.81 -0.26
N GLU A 24 3.65 -15.89 0.40
CA GLU A 24 2.50 -15.20 -0.17
C GLU A 24 2.93 -13.91 -0.87
N ARG A 25 2.09 -13.46 -1.81
CA ARG A 25 2.32 -12.23 -2.56
C ARG A 25 1.49 -11.08 -2.01
N VAL A 26 2.15 -10.07 -1.44
CA VAL A 26 1.51 -8.80 -1.06
C VAL A 26 1.47 -7.87 -2.27
N SER A 27 0.30 -7.34 -2.58
CA SER A 27 0.09 -6.38 -3.65
C SER A 27 -0.44 -5.06 -3.11
N VAL A 28 0.13 -3.96 -3.61
CA VAL A 28 -0.38 -2.59 -3.42
C VAL A 28 -0.82 -2.09 -4.77
N THR A 29 -2.08 -1.66 -4.89
CA THR A 29 -2.61 -1.16 -6.16
C THR A 29 -3.62 -0.05 -5.95
N THR A 30 -3.71 0.81 -6.95
CA THR A 30 -4.64 1.92 -7.03
C THR A 30 -4.93 2.22 -8.50
N ASN A 31 -6.01 2.92 -8.79
CA ASN A 31 -6.41 3.26 -10.15
C ASN A 31 -5.65 4.48 -10.74
N ALA A 32 -4.35 4.60 -10.44
CA ALA A 32 -3.51 5.58 -11.10
C ALA A 32 -3.09 5.06 -12.48
N PHE A 33 -3.13 5.94 -13.49
CA PHE A 33 -2.77 5.64 -14.87
C PHE A 33 -1.36 6.13 -15.18
N TRP A 34 -0.65 5.43 -16.05
CA TRP A 34 0.68 5.76 -16.53
C TRP A 34 0.59 6.78 -17.67
N MET A 35 1.32 7.89 -17.53
CA MET A 35 1.43 8.93 -18.55
C MET A 35 2.75 8.75 -19.31
N GLU A 36 2.68 8.15 -20.50
CA GLU A 36 3.87 7.81 -21.31
C GLU A 36 4.71 9.03 -21.71
N ASP A 37 4.08 10.18 -21.95
CA ASP A 37 4.75 11.43 -22.33
C ASP A 37 5.59 12.01 -21.18
N ARG A 38 5.10 11.89 -19.95
CA ARG A 38 5.77 12.40 -18.74
C ARG A 38 6.61 11.36 -18.01
N LYS A 39 6.45 10.08 -18.35
CA LYS A 39 7.08 8.93 -17.69
C LYS A 39 6.80 8.91 -16.18
N GLU A 40 5.55 9.18 -15.82
CA GLU A 40 5.09 9.18 -14.44
C GLU A 40 3.64 8.68 -14.34
N PHE A 41 3.19 8.36 -13.13
CA PHE A 41 1.78 8.09 -12.87
C PHE A 41 0.99 9.40 -12.74
N GLY A 42 -0.16 9.47 -13.39
CA GLY A 42 -1.18 10.49 -13.19
C GLY A 42 -1.90 10.26 -11.87
N TRP A 43 -1.87 11.27 -11.01
CA TRP A 43 -2.52 11.28 -9.70
C TRP A 43 -3.60 12.34 -9.68
N ASP A 44 -4.78 11.98 -9.18
CA ASP A 44 -5.87 12.88 -8.83
C ASP A 44 -5.84 13.18 -7.32
N ASP A 45 -6.77 14.03 -6.86
CA ASP A 45 -6.89 14.42 -5.45
C ASP A 45 -7.18 13.24 -4.50
N GLY A 46 -7.60 12.09 -5.03
CA GLY A 46 -7.71 10.84 -4.29
C GLY A 46 -8.00 9.64 -5.17
N HIS A 47 -7.73 8.45 -4.64
CA HIS A 47 -7.95 7.19 -5.34
C HIS A 47 -8.39 6.08 -4.37
N PRO A 48 -9.11 5.03 -4.83
CA PRO A 48 -9.26 3.79 -4.10
C PRO A 48 -7.94 3.02 -4.07
N TRP A 49 -7.44 2.74 -2.87
CA TRP A 49 -6.25 1.91 -2.68
C TRP A 49 -6.62 0.55 -2.11
N HIS A 50 -5.93 -0.47 -2.60
CA HIS A 50 -6.01 -1.82 -2.07
C HIS A 50 -4.63 -2.32 -1.67
N VAL A 51 -4.56 -2.91 -0.49
CA VAL A 51 -3.46 -3.78 -0.06
C VAL A 51 -4.05 -5.16 0.19
N TYR A 52 -3.58 -6.17 -0.52
CA TYR A 52 -4.05 -7.53 -0.36
C TYR A 52 -2.92 -8.54 -0.41
N VAL A 53 -3.13 -9.68 0.24
CA VAL A 53 -2.31 -10.88 0.13
C VAL A 53 -2.95 -11.79 -0.91
N GLU A 54 -2.16 -12.34 -1.81
CA GLU A 54 -2.56 -13.38 -2.76
C GLU A 54 -1.81 -14.67 -2.46
N GLU A 55 -2.58 -15.74 -2.26
CA GLU A 55 -2.09 -17.10 -2.08
C GLU A 55 -1.60 -17.72 -3.41
N PRO A 56 -0.83 -18.82 -3.39
CA PRO A 56 -0.41 -19.51 -4.60
C PRO A 56 -1.57 -20.00 -5.49
N ASP A 57 -2.75 -20.25 -4.89
CA ASP A 57 -3.97 -20.62 -5.61
C ASP A 57 -4.71 -19.42 -6.24
N GLY A 58 -4.21 -18.21 -6.04
CA GLY A 58 -4.77 -16.95 -6.56
C GLY A 58 -5.87 -16.34 -5.67
N SER A 59 -6.22 -16.96 -4.55
CA SER A 59 -7.18 -16.38 -3.61
C SER A 59 -6.61 -15.11 -2.95
N ARG A 60 -7.48 -14.11 -2.72
CA ARG A 60 -7.06 -12.77 -2.25
C ARG A 60 -7.70 -12.43 -0.91
N THR A 61 -6.87 -11.99 0.04
CA THR A 61 -7.31 -11.41 1.31
C THR A 61 -6.95 -9.92 1.36
N TYR A 62 -7.95 -9.04 1.36
CA TYR A 62 -7.74 -7.59 1.39
C TYR A 62 -7.46 -7.11 2.81
N LEU A 63 -6.22 -6.71 3.08
CA LEU A 63 -5.77 -6.17 4.36
C LEU A 63 -6.19 -4.71 4.55
N PHE A 64 -6.30 -3.97 3.45
CA PHE A 64 -6.75 -2.58 3.40
C PHE A 64 -7.48 -2.33 2.08
N SER A 65 -8.60 -1.61 2.16
CA SER A 65 -9.37 -1.20 0.99
C SER A 65 -10.14 0.07 1.33
N ASP A 66 -9.56 1.22 1.01
CA ASP A 66 -10.14 2.52 1.35
C ASP A 66 -9.78 3.60 0.34
N TRP A 67 -10.54 4.69 0.38
CA TRP A 67 -10.24 5.90 -0.37
C TRP A 67 -9.12 6.69 0.32
N VAL A 68 -8.07 7.00 -0.44
CA VAL A 68 -6.93 7.78 0.04
C VAL A 68 -6.95 9.14 -0.63
N GLN A 69 -7.19 10.18 0.16
CA GLN A 69 -7.18 11.58 -0.27
C GLN A 69 -5.78 12.17 -0.12
N LEU A 70 -5.30 12.89 -1.15
CA LEU A 70 -4.05 13.66 -1.17
C LEU A 70 -2.87 12.90 -0.54
N GLY A 71 -2.64 11.67 -1.01
CA GLY A 71 -1.63 10.82 -0.42
C GLY A 71 -1.37 9.53 -1.17
N LYS A 72 -0.49 8.72 -0.59
CA LYS A 72 -0.01 7.46 -1.15
C LYS A 72 0.10 6.41 -0.05
N LEU A 73 -0.01 5.14 -0.43
CA LEU A 73 0.34 4.03 0.45
C LEU A 73 1.71 3.48 0.05
N ASP A 74 2.58 3.33 1.04
CA ASP A 74 3.73 2.44 0.95
C ASP A 74 3.47 1.22 1.82
N VAL A 75 3.99 0.06 1.41
CA VAL A 75 3.91 -1.16 2.21
C VAL A 75 5.30 -1.66 2.54
N ILE A 76 5.51 -2.00 3.81
CA ILE A 76 6.79 -2.43 4.35
C ILE A 76 6.57 -3.77 5.06
N LEU A 77 7.39 -4.77 4.74
CA LEU A 77 7.41 -6.04 5.48
C LEU A 77 7.97 -5.80 6.88
N ASP A 78 7.30 -6.34 7.89
CA ASP A 78 7.81 -6.39 9.25
C ASP A 78 8.93 -7.43 9.31
N ARG A 79 10.14 -7.00 9.72
CA ARG A 79 11.30 -7.91 9.83
C ARG A 79 11.34 -8.66 11.16
N GLU A 80 10.53 -8.24 12.13
CA GLU A 80 10.48 -8.84 13.47
C GLU A 80 9.35 -9.86 13.61
N GLY A 81 8.50 -10.03 12.59
CA GLY A 81 7.43 -11.01 12.59
C GLY A 81 6.55 -10.96 11.33
N PRO A 82 5.53 -11.83 11.27
CA PRO A 82 4.65 -12.03 10.11
C PRO A 82 3.64 -10.88 9.88
N GLY A 83 4.15 -9.68 9.66
CA GLY A 83 3.34 -8.46 9.56
C GLY A 83 3.70 -7.61 8.36
N VAL A 84 2.75 -6.76 7.97
CA VAL A 84 3.00 -5.69 7.02
C VAL A 84 2.57 -4.36 7.62
N PHE A 85 3.42 -3.36 7.47
CA PHE A 85 3.08 -1.98 7.77
C PHE A 85 2.54 -1.33 6.51
N ILE A 86 1.34 -0.76 6.62
CA ILE A 86 0.72 0.05 5.57
C ILE A 86 0.88 1.50 6.01
N VAL A 87 1.73 2.22 5.31
CA VAL A 87 2.09 3.61 5.60
C VAL A 87 1.29 4.51 4.69
N TYR A 88 0.24 5.13 5.24
CA TYR A 88 -0.49 6.18 4.56
C TYR A 88 0.24 7.51 4.77
N ARG A 89 0.94 7.97 3.72
CA ARG A 89 1.53 9.31 3.65
C ARG A 89 0.53 10.30 3.06
N ARG A 90 0.32 11.43 3.74
CA ARG A 90 -0.51 12.54 3.28
C ARG A 90 0.11 13.88 3.62
N ASP A 91 -0.41 14.94 3.02
CA ASP A 91 -0.12 16.29 3.47
C ASP A 91 -0.61 16.45 4.92
N GLY A 92 0.28 16.88 5.83
CA GLY A 92 -0.01 16.91 7.26
C GLY A 92 0.34 15.64 8.05
N GLY A 93 1.09 14.70 7.47
CA GLY A 93 1.80 13.67 8.23
C GLY A 93 1.60 12.25 7.72
N MET A 94 1.60 11.28 8.63
CA MET A 94 1.41 9.87 8.27
C MET A 94 0.59 9.10 9.30
N VAL A 95 -0.14 8.12 8.78
CA VAL A 95 -0.87 7.12 9.55
C VAL A 95 -0.28 5.76 9.20
N ILE A 96 0.11 5.00 10.20
CA ILE A 96 0.73 3.69 10.02
C ILE A 96 -0.20 2.65 10.59
N TYR A 97 -0.69 1.77 9.73
CA TYR A 97 -1.40 0.56 10.14
C TYR A 97 -0.43 -0.61 10.19
N ARG A 98 -0.61 -1.51 11.15
CA ARG A 98 -0.01 -2.84 11.12
C ARG A 98 -1.10 -3.83 10.76
N ALA A 99 -0.91 -4.54 9.66
CA ALA A 99 -1.72 -5.69 9.30
C ALA A 99 -0.96 -6.98 9.63
N THR A 100 -1.66 -7.92 10.25
CA THR A 100 -1.16 -9.28 10.51
C THR A 100 -2.05 -10.24 9.76
N TYR A 101 -1.43 -11.07 8.93
CA TYR A 101 -2.07 -12.14 8.17
C TYR A 101 -1.83 -13.47 8.88
N ARG A 102 -2.77 -14.43 8.75
CA ARG A 102 -2.69 -15.77 9.33
C ARG A 102 -3.32 -16.83 8.41
N GLY A 103 -3.32 -16.58 7.11
CA GLY A 103 -3.97 -17.41 6.11
C GLY A 103 -5.31 -16.85 5.61
N PRO A 104 -5.95 -17.56 4.65
CA PRO A 104 -7.05 -17.01 3.85
C PRO A 104 -8.22 -16.45 4.68
N GLY A 105 -8.54 -15.16 4.46
CA GLY A 105 -9.59 -14.45 5.18
C GLY A 105 -9.29 -14.17 6.66
N GLN A 106 -8.15 -14.62 7.19
CA GLN A 106 -7.76 -14.45 8.59
C GLN A 106 -6.70 -13.35 8.69
N PHE A 107 -7.15 -12.13 8.96
CA PHE A 107 -6.26 -11.00 9.14
C PHE A 107 -6.77 -10.03 10.20
N ARG A 108 -5.87 -9.17 10.65
CA ARG A 108 -6.21 -8.03 11.50
C ARG A 108 -5.38 -6.83 11.11
N THR A 109 -6.04 -5.72 10.81
CA THR A 109 -5.40 -4.43 10.57
C THR A 109 -5.72 -3.49 11.73
N VAL A 110 -4.69 -2.95 12.37
CA VAL A 110 -4.82 -2.01 13.49
C VAL A 110 -4.02 -0.75 13.23
N LEU A 111 -4.52 0.39 13.71
CA LEU A 111 -3.73 1.61 13.80
C LEU A 111 -2.55 1.37 14.76
N SER A 112 -1.34 1.54 14.26
CA SER A 112 -0.10 1.41 15.04
C SER A 112 0.40 2.77 15.50
N TYR A 113 0.52 3.72 14.57
CA TYR A 113 0.97 5.08 14.86
C TYR A 113 0.22 6.11 14.03
N GLN A 114 0.11 7.30 14.60
CA GLN A 114 -0.25 8.51 13.87
C GLN A 114 0.79 9.58 14.20
N ILE A 115 1.47 10.07 13.17
CA ILE A 115 2.49 11.11 13.29
C ILE A 115 1.92 12.36 12.60
N PRO A 116 1.29 13.28 13.35
CA PRO A 116 0.77 14.51 12.79
C PRO A 116 1.92 15.47 12.44
N LEU A 117 1.81 16.11 11.28
CA LEU A 117 2.61 17.27 10.88
C LEU A 117 1.67 18.44 10.60
N SER A 118 2.22 19.63 10.34
CA SER A 118 1.41 20.75 9.84
C SER A 118 0.84 20.42 8.47
N TYR A 119 -0.37 20.88 8.15
CA TYR A 119 -0.94 20.77 6.79
C TYR A 119 -0.08 21.40 5.68
N SER A 120 0.86 22.28 6.05
CA SER A 120 1.87 22.87 5.16
C SER A 120 3.13 22.02 4.98
N ALA A 121 3.25 20.88 5.68
CA ALA A 121 4.40 20.00 5.57
C ALA A 121 4.25 19.14 4.31
N THR A 122 5.29 19.15 3.48
CA THR A 122 5.39 18.31 2.28
C THR A 122 6.60 17.38 2.39
N TRP A 123 6.53 16.26 1.67
CA TRP A 123 7.64 15.31 1.59
C TRP A 123 8.74 15.88 0.68
N ALA A 124 10.00 15.59 1.01
CA ALA A 124 11.10 15.95 0.12
C ALA A 124 10.87 15.27 -1.25
N ASN A 125 10.66 16.08 -2.27
CA ASN A 125 10.57 15.64 -3.66
C ASN A 125 11.91 15.93 -4.34
N PRO A 126 12.70 14.91 -4.72
CA PRO A 126 14.01 15.10 -5.33
C PRO A 126 13.96 15.86 -6.66
N ASP A 127 12.81 15.90 -7.34
CA ASP A 127 12.63 16.65 -8.58
C ASP A 127 12.39 18.16 -8.35
N MET A 128 12.14 18.60 -7.11
CA MET A 128 12.07 20.04 -6.79
C MET A 128 13.43 20.74 -6.71
N PHE A 129 14.52 19.97 -6.72
CA PHE A 129 15.88 20.48 -6.55
C PHE A 129 16.76 20.34 -7.81
N ARG A 130 16.15 20.10 -8.97
CA ARG A 130 16.83 20.03 -10.27
C ARG A 130 16.64 21.29 -11.10
#